data_AF-A0A920DIP1-F1
#
_entry.id   AF-A0A920DIP1-F1
#
_cell.length_a   1.000
_cell.length_b   1.000
_cell.length_c   1.000
_cell.angle_alpha   90.00
_cell.angle_beta   90.00
_cell.angle_gamma   90.00
#
_symmetry.space_group_name_H-M   'P 1'
#
loop_
_entity.id
_entity.type
_entity.pdbx_description
1 polymer ?
#
loop_
_entity_poly.entity_id
_entity_poly.type
_entity_poly.pdbx_seq_one_letter_code
_entity_poly.pdbx_strand_id
1 'polypeptide(L)'
;MRIFISYTIISFFLASAVFSDEKPGRNFVDLPDVDDGYNIHVMYVLPKDGVDKEYDLDSKISMLMYQIDKWFNSKTKDRLFADGQNLKFDRKDDNKIDITFLRLDINDDEISKHGIQAVNVLQPAISRFGFNDPKKVYFIIYGGSNRDVCASSQLPSYATEGVTANTAALYYPGKRSGSCIENNGGFKPEFNETAKAALHEILHVLGAVPQCAEDHLVFKDEGTINDGIGGHLSIPGDIMYSVQSNKTYDKAKHLDFKSSNYYNHNNENCLDIAKSRYVLPTVSNPQLPTFSTK
;
A
#
# COMPACT_ATOMS: atom_id res chain seq x y z
N MET A 1 27.11 -67.61 18.83
CA MET A 1 26.87 -66.29 19.44
C MET A 1 26.67 -65.28 18.31
N ARG A 2 25.42 -64.97 17.95
CA ARG A 2 25.07 -64.01 16.90
C ARG A 2 24.43 -62.80 17.58
N ILE A 3 25.06 -61.65 17.46
CA ILE A 3 24.59 -60.38 18.03
C ILE A 3 23.49 -59.86 17.10
N PHE A 4 22.27 -59.73 17.62
CA PHE A 4 21.16 -59.05 16.93
C PHE A 4 21.31 -57.55 17.13
N ILE A 5 21.46 -56.81 16.04
CA ILE A 5 21.38 -55.34 16.03
C ILE A 5 19.89 -54.99 15.93
N SER A 6 19.33 -54.45 17.01
CA SER A 6 17.99 -53.88 17.03
C SER A 6 18.05 -52.45 16.49
N TYR A 7 17.60 -52.24 15.25
CA TYR A 7 17.36 -50.91 14.70
C TYR A 7 16.00 -50.41 15.20
N THR A 8 16.01 -49.61 16.27
CA THR A 8 14.84 -48.83 16.66
C THR A 8 14.73 -47.64 15.70
N ILE A 9 13.87 -47.77 14.69
CA ILE A 9 13.44 -46.63 13.86
C ILE A 9 12.57 -45.73 14.75
N ILE A 10 13.14 -44.62 15.21
CA ILE A 10 12.38 -43.50 15.77
C ILE A 10 11.77 -42.78 14.56
N SER A 11 10.50 -43.08 14.26
CA SER A 11 9.69 -42.23 13.36
C SER A 11 9.44 -40.90 14.06
N PHE A 12 10.20 -39.88 13.67
CA PHE A 12 9.91 -38.49 13.99
C PHE A 12 8.65 -38.09 13.21
N PHE A 13 7.50 -38.05 13.89
CA PHE A 13 6.30 -37.39 13.39
C PHE A 13 6.65 -35.91 13.17
N LEU A 14 6.74 -35.46 11.91
CA LEU A 14 6.62 -34.04 11.58
C LEU A 14 5.17 -33.64 11.89
N ALA A 15 4.92 -33.16 13.10
CA ALA A 15 3.74 -32.37 13.38
C ALA A 15 3.85 -31.09 12.56
N SER A 16 3.09 -31.01 11.47
CA SER A 16 2.82 -29.75 10.79
C SER A 16 2.17 -28.85 11.83
N ALA A 17 2.91 -27.89 12.38
CA ALA A 17 2.34 -26.89 13.26
C ALA A 17 1.37 -26.04 12.42
N VAL A 18 0.09 -26.39 12.43
CA VAL A 18 -0.97 -25.52 11.96
C VAL A 18 -1.05 -24.40 13.00
N PHE A 19 -0.45 -23.26 12.68
CA PHE A 19 -0.59 -22.06 13.52
C PHE A 19 -2.04 -21.59 13.40
N SER A 20 -2.75 -21.48 14.53
CA SER A 20 -4.07 -20.86 14.55
C SER A 20 -3.92 -19.35 14.32
N ASP A 21 -4.67 -18.82 13.37
CA ASP A 21 -4.74 -17.38 13.14
C ASP A 21 -5.59 -16.67 14.20
N GLU A 22 -6.50 -17.39 14.88
CA GLU A 22 -7.34 -16.83 15.94
C GLU A 22 -6.48 -16.39 17.14
N LYS A 23 -6.46 -15.07 17.37
CA LYS A 23 -5.71 -14.43 18.45
C LYS A 23 -6.56 -13.34 19.13
N PRO A 24 -6.45 -13.16 20.46
CA PRO A 24 -7.16 -12.07 21.14
C PRO A 24 -6.86 -10.71 20.53
N GLY A 25 -7.90 -9.94 20.22
CA GLY A 25 -7.78 -8.58 19.65
C GLY A 25 -7.63 -8.51 18.13
N ARG A 26 -7.54 -9.65 17.43
CA ARG A 26 -7.50 -9.70 15.97
C ARG A 26 -8.89 -9.55 15.36
N ASN A 27 -9.00 -8.69 14.36
CA ASN A 27 -10.22 -8.55 13.55
C ASN A 27 -10.07 -9.35 12.25
N PHE A 28 -11.09 -10.12 11.88
CA PHE A 28 -11.14 -10.88 10.61
C PHE A 28 -12.16 -10.31 9.61
N VAL A 29 -12.83 -9.24 10.00
CA VAL A 29 -13.85 -8.54 9.22
C VAL A 29 -13.59 -7.04 9.33
N ASP A 30 -13.91 -6.33 8.25
CA ASP A 30 -14.01 -4.87 8.25
C ASP A 30 -15.13 -4.45 9.21
N LEU A 31 -14.80 -3.63 10.21
CA LEU A 31 -15.77 -3.20 11.21
C LEU A 31 -16.70 -2.12 10.62
N PRO A 32 -17.88 -1.87 11.23
CA PRO A 32 -18.76 -0.81 10.76
C PRO A 32 -18.07 0.57 10.75
N ASP A 33 -18.17 1.27 9.63
CA ASP A 33 -17.63 2.62 9.46
C ASP A 33 -18.24 3.61 10.47
N VAL A 34 -17.41 4.51 10.98
CA VAL A 34 -17.84 5.62 11.86
C VAL A 34 -18.30 6.87 11.09
N ASP A 35 -18.24 6.84 9.76
CA ASP A 35 -18.58 7.95 8.87
C ASP A 35 -19.32 7.53 7.57
N ASP A 36 -19.11 8.21 6.44
CA ASP A 36 -19.80 7.95 5.16
C ASP A 36 -19.29 6.70 4.40
N GLY A 37 -18.26 6.05 4.93
CA GLY A 37 -17.67 4.79 4.47
C GLY A 37 -16.59 4.95 3.40
N TYR A 38 -16.30 6.17 2.95
CA TYR A 38 -15.19 6.40 2.04
C TYR A 38 -13.86 6.43 2.79
N ASN A 39 -13.25 5.26 3.01
CA ASN A 39 -12.09 5.10 3.87
C ASN A 39 -10.96 4.31 3.21
N ILE A 40 -9.73 4.58 3.63
CA ILE A 40 -8.56 3.75 3.32
C ILE A 40 -8.51 2.66 4.39
N HIS A 41 -8.99 1.47 4.04
CA HIS A 41 -9.04 0.32 4.93
C HIS A 41 -7.69 -0.42 4.92
N VAL A 42 -7.13 -0.63 6.11
CA VAL A 42 -5.81 -1.25 6.26
C VAL A 42 -5.98 -2.74 6.53
N MET A 43 -5.25 -3.57 5.78
CA MET A 43 -5.30 -5.03 5.95
C MET A 43 -3.92 -5.60 6.25
N TYR A 44 -3.81 -6.51 7.21
CA TYR A 44 -2.64 -7.37 7.37
C TYR A 44 -2.93 -8.70 6.67
N VAL A 45 -2.29 -8.92 5.51
CA VAL A 45 -2.57 -10.06 4.65
C VAL A 45 -1.38 -11.02 4.63
N LEU A 46 -1.64 -12.30 4.88
CA LEU A 46 -0.63 -13.36 4.77
C LEU A 46 -0.93 -14.29 3.59
N PRO A 47 0.12 -14.78 2.89
CA PRO A 47 -0.06 -15.96 2.04
C PRO A 47 -0.43 -17.18 2.88
N LYS A 48 -0.93 -18.21 2.21
CA LYS A 48 -1.33 -19.48 2.81
C LYS A 48 -0.24 -20.09 3.68
N ASP A 49 1.00 -20.07 3.20
CA ASP A 49 2.21 -20.59 3.83
C ASP A 49 2.99 -19.52 4.62
N GLY A 50 2.44 -18.31 4.77
CA GLY A 50 3.08 -17.20 5.47
C GLY A 50 3.15 -17.39 6.98
N VAL A 51 4.29 -17.05 7.58
CA VAL A 51 4.44 -17.05 9.04
C VAL A 51 3.83 -15.76 9.60
N ASP A 52 2.86 -15.91 10.50
CA ASP A 52 2.25 -14.78 11.18
C ASP A 52 3.24 -14.09 12.14
N LYS A 53 3.41 -12.78 11.98
CA LYS A 53 4.27 -11.92 12.81
C LYS A 53 3.47 -10.99 13.71
N GLU A 54 2.15 -11.08 13.70
CA GLU A 54 1.24 -10.35 14.59
C GLU A 54 1.35 -8.82 14.48
N TYR A 55 1.69 -8.31 13.28
CA TYR A 55 1.87 -6.88 13.04
C TYR A 55 0.58 -6.05 13.21
N ASP A 56 -0.57 -6.71 13.13
CA ASP A 56 -1.90 -6.18 13.44
C ASP A 56 -2.13 -5.99 14.95
N LEU A 57 -1.41 -6.72 15.81
CA LEU A 57 -1.61 -6.76 17.26
C LEU A 57 -0.55 -6.00 18.05
N ASP A 58 0.66 -5.83 17.49
CA ASP A 58 1.83 -5.27 18.19
C ASP A 58 2.06 -3.77 17.96
N SER A 59 1.04 -3.06 17.47
CA SER A 59 1.06 -1.62 17.12
C SER A 59 1.99 -1.22 15.98
N LYS A 60 2.67 -2.15 15.30
CA LYS A 60 3.58 -1.80 14.18
C LYS A 60 2.85 -1.16 13.01
N ILE A 61 1.74 -1.76 12.56
CA ILE A 61 0.95 -1.20 11.46
C ILE A 61 0.38 0.17 11.85
N SER A 62 -0.17 0.31 13.07
CA SER A 62 -0.68 1.59 13.58
C SER A 62 0.40 2.67 13.62
N MET A 63 1.63 2.33 14.02
CA MET A 63 2.76 3.26 14.00
C MET A 63 3.12 3.69 12.58
N LEU A 64 3.13 2.76 11.62
CA LEU A 64 3.35 3.08 10.20
C LEU A 64 2.30 4.08 9.70
N MET A 65 1.02 3.83 9.96
CA MET A 65 -0.09 4.70 9.55
C MET A 65 0.05 6.10 10.16
N TYR A 66 0.41 6.17 11.44
CA TYR A 66 0.64 7.44 12.11
C TYR A 66 1.80 8.24 11.49
N GLN A 67 2.94 7.61 11.16
CA GLN A 67 4.07 8.32 10.54
C GLN A 67 3.75 8.82 9.14
N ILE A 68 3.03 8.01 8.36
CA ILE A 68 2.55 8.38 7.02
C ILE A 68 1.65 9.60 7.11
N ASP A 69 0.62 9.54 7.96
CA ASP A 69 -0.38 10.60 8.10
C ASP A 69 0.24 11.89 8.65
N LYS A 70 1.11 11.77 9.66
CA LYS A 70 1.85 12.91 10.22
C LYS A 70 2.71 13.61 9.17
N TRP A 71 3.42 12.84 8.33
CA TRP A 71 4.22 13.43 7.26
C TRP A 71 3.33 14.09 6.22
N PHE A 72 2.27 13.42 5.75
CA PHE A 72 1.32 13.97 4.78
C PHE A 72 0.71 15.28 5.28
N ASN A 73 0.19 15.30 6.51
CA ASN A 73 -0.32 16.52 7.16
C ASN A 73 0.73 17.64 7.20
N SER A 74 1.95 17.34 7.60
CA SER A 74 3.02 18.35 7.64
C SER A 74 3.34 18.97 6.28
N LYS A 75 3.09 18.25 5.18
CA LYS A 75 3.32 18.74 3.80
C LYS A 75 2.10 19.42 3.18
N THR A 76 0.95 19.37 3.86
CA THR A 76 -0.31 19.95 3.40
C THR A 76 -0.76 21.17 4.21
N LYS A 77 -0.13 21.43 5.37
CA LYS A 77 -0.35 22.63 6.18
C LYS A 77 -0.19 23.91 5.38
N ASP A 78 -1.05 24.88 5.70
CA ASP A 78 -1.11 26.22 5.09
C ASP A 78 -1.24 26.21 3.55
N ARG A 79 -1.67 25.09 2.96
CA ARG A 79 -2.03 25.00 1.53
C ARG A 79 -3.52 25.23 1.37
N LEU A 80 -4.33 24.17 1.30
CA LEU A 80 -5.78 24.30 1.21
C LEU A 80 -6.42 24.61 2.58
N PHE A 81 -5.85 24.06 3.66
CA PHE A 81 -6.31 24.24 5.03
C PHE A 81 -5.13 24.62 5.92
N ALA A 82 -5.35 25.52 6.89
CA ALA A 82 -4.31 25.98 7.83
C ALA A 82 -3.68 24.80 8.60
N ASP A 83 -4.51 23.91 9.14
CA ASP A 83 -4.05 22.73 9.89
C ASP A 83 -3.57 21.57 9.00
N GLY A 84 -3.61 21.75 7.68
CA GLY A 84 -3.29 20.72 6.70
C GLY A 84 -4.41 19.69 6.53
N GLN A 85 -4.08 18.61 5.83
CA GLN A 85 -4.98 17.50 5.59
C GLN A 85 -4.35 16.18 6.04
N ASN A 86 -5.20 15.21 6.38
CA ASN A 86 -4.85 13.87 6.81
C ASN A 86 -5.43 12.86 5.82
N LEU A 87 -4.77 11.72 5.68
CA LEU A 87 -5.35 10.58 4.97
C LEU A 87 -6.52 10.02 5.79
N LYS A 88 -7.62 9.71 5.10
CA LYS A 88 -8.85 9.19 5.72
C LYS A 88 -8.72 7.68 5.92
N PHE A 89 -7.83 7.27 6.82
CA PHE A 89 -7.72 5.88 7.25
C PHE A 89 -8.97 5.46 7.99
N ASP A 90 -9.38 4.22 7.76
CA ASP A 90 -10.51 3.61 8.42
C ASP A 90 -10.26 3.42 9.93
N ARG A 91 -11.29 3.66 10.74
CA ARG A 91 -11.17 3.76 12.20
C ARG A 91 -12.34 3.12 12.92
N LYS A 92 -12.01 2.58 14.07
CA LYS A 92 -12.95 2.10 15.09
C LYS A 92 -13.62 3.26 15.81
N ASP A 93 -14.66 2.95 16.57
CA ASP A 93 -15.36 3.89 17.47
C ASP A 93 -14.43 4.57 18.49
N ASP A 94 -13.36 3.89 18.92
CA ASP A 94 -12.32 4.43 19.81
C ASP A 94 -11.23 5.23 19.08
N ASN A 95 -11.43 5.55 17.79
CA ASN A 95 -10.54 6.31 16.91
C ASN A 95 -9.20 5.62 16.59
N LYS A 96 -8.98 4.36 16.98
CA LYS A 96 -7.85 3.56 16.51
C LYS A 96 -8.08 3.11 15.06
N ILE A 97 -6.99 2.87 14.33
CA ILE A 97 -7.05 2.31 12.97
C ILE A 97 -7.79 0.96 13.02
N ASP A 98 -8.75 0.78 12.13
CA ASP A 98 -9.30 -0.54 11.89
C ASP A 98 -8.38 -1.34 10.97
N ILE A 99 -7.93 -2.49 11.46
CA ILE A 99 -6.98 -3.36 10.78
C ILE A 99 -7.60 -4.73 10.67
N THR A 100 -7.82 -5.20 9.45
CA THR A 100 -8.33 -6.56 9.22
C THR A 100 -7.20 -7.53 8.90
N PHE A 101 -7.15 -8.64 9.62
CA PHE A 101 -6.29 -9.77 9.30
C PHE A 101 -6.96 -10.68 8.26
N LEU A 102 -6.18 -11.11 7.26
CA LEU A 102 -6.61 -12.10 6.28
C LEU A 102 -5.47 -13.05 5.92
N ARG A 103 -5.71 -14.36 5.99
CA ARG A 103 -4.84 -15.36 5.36
C ARG A 103 -5.45 -15.81 4.04
N LEU A 104 -4.69 -15.69 2.96
CA LEU A 104 -5.10 -16.10 1.63
C LEU A 104 -5.01 -17.61 1.44
N ASP A 105 -5.68 -18.09 0.40
CA ASP A 105 -5.62 -19.48 -0.09
C ASP A 105 -4.50 -19.72 -1.11
N ILE A 106 -3.62 -18.73 -1.31
CA ILE A 106 -2.54 -18.71 -2.31
C ILE A 106 -1.17 -18.74 -1.60
N ASN A 107 -0.21 -19.52 -2.10
CA ASN A 107 1.14 -19.54 -1.53
C ASN A 107 1.94 -18.28 -1.89
N ASP A 108 2.93 -17.95 -1.07
CA ASP A 108 3.73 -16.75 -1.24
C ASP A 108 4.43 -16.68 -2.61
N ASP A 109 4.97 -17.81 -3.08
CA ASP A 109 5.65 -17.89 -4.38
C ASP A 109 4.74 -17.53 -5.56
N GLU A 110 3.46 -17.92 -5.48
CA GLU A 110 2.49 -17.68 -6.54
C GLU A 110 2.13 -16.21 -6.65
N ILE A 111 2.24 -15.44 -5.56
CA ILE A 111 2.05 -13.99 -5.54
C ILE A 111 3.37 -13.28 -5.88
N SER A 112 4.44 -13.64 -5.17
CA SER A 112 5.76 -12.99 -5.23
C SER A 112 6.37 -12.99 -6.63
N LYS A 113 6.17 -14.06 -7.41
CA LYS A 113 6.67 -14.17 -8.80
C LYS A 113 6.11 -13.12 -9.77
N HIS A 114 5.04 -12.42 -9.40
CA HIS A 114 4.47 -11.34 -10.21
C HIS A 114 5.19 -10.00 -10.00
N GLY A 115 6.08 -9.90 -9.00
CA GLY A 115 6.91 -8.72 -8.81
C GLY A 115 6.07 -7.46 -8.57
N ILE A 116 6.33 -6.41 -9.36
CA ILE A 116 5.55 -5.16 -9.32
C ILE A 116 4.04 -5.38 -9.60
N GLN A 117 3.68 -6.44 -10.32
CA GLN A 117 2.28 -6.77 -10.63
C GLN A 117 1.61 -7.65 -9.55
N ALA A 118 2.29 -7.98 -8.45
CA ALA A 118 1.70 -8.81 -7.39
C ALA A 118 0.43 -8.18 -6.78
N VAL A 119 0.30 -6.85 -6.79
CA VAL A 119 -0.93 -6.16 -6.34
C VAL A 119 -2.15 -6.55 -7.17
N ASN A 120 -1.97 -6.87 -8.46
CA ASN A 120 -3.04 -7.34 -9.35
C ASN A 120 -3.44 -8.81 -9.06
N VAL A 121 -2.65 -9.55 -8.28
CA VAL A 121 -3.03 -10.85 -7.74
C VAL A 121 -3.74 -10.67 -6.38
N LEU A 122 -3.24 -9.74 -5.56
CA LEU A 122 -3.79 -9.46 -4.23
C LEU A 122 -5.21 -8.89 -4.28
N GLN A 123 -5.48 -7.92 -5.15
CA GLN A 123 -6.81 -7.28 -5.23
C GLN A 123 -7.93 -8.31 -5.48
N PRO A 124 -7.89 -9.15 -6.53
CA PRO A 124 -8.93 -10.16 -6.74
C PRO A 124 -8.89 -11.24 -5.66
N ALA A 125 -7.76 -11.48 -4.99
CA ALA A 125 -7.70 -12.43 -3.88
C ALA A 125 -8.48 -11.94 -2.66
N ILE A 126 -8.25 -10.71 -2.18
CA ILE A 126 -9.01 -10.16 -1.05
C ILE A 126 -10.50 -10.00 -1.40
N SER A 127 -10.82 -9.67 -2.65
CA SER A 127 -12.20 -9.54 -3.12
C SER A 127 -12.99 -10.84 -3.00
N ARG A 128 -12.36 -12.02 -3.17
CA ARG A 128 -13.04 -13.32 -2.97
C ARG A 128 -13.42 -13.57 -1.51
N PHE A 129 -12.76 -12.89 -0.57
CA PHE A 129 -13.08 -12.92 0.86
C PHE A 129 -14.04 -11.82 1.28
N GLY A 130 -14.62 -11.06 0.34
CA GLY A 130 -15.62 -10.03 0.62
C GLY A 130 -15.06 -8.61 0.77
N PHE A 131 -13.75 -8.41 0.59
CA PHE A 131 -13.12 -7.08 0.59
C PHE A 131 -13.23 -6.45 -0.81
N ASN A 132 -14.44 -6.04 -1.19
CA ASN A 132 -14.77 -5.50 -2.51
C ASN A 132 -15.73 -4.30 -2.47
N ASP A 133 -15.75 -3.55 -1.37
CA ASP A 133 -16.59 -2.37 -1.23
C ASP A 133 -16.11 -1.25 -2.18
N PRO A 134 -16.97 -0.71 -3.07
CA PRO A 134 -16.61 0.36 -4.00
C PRO A 134 -16.24 1.69 -3.31
N LYS A 135 -16.57 1.87 -2.03
CA LYS A 135 -16.20 3.04 -1.24
C LYS A 135 -14.86 2.89 -0.54
N LYS A 136 -14.22 1.72 -0.59
CA LYS A 136 -12.95 1.48 0.11
C LYS A 136 -11.78 1.52 -0.87
N VAL A 137 -10.69 2.11 -0.38
CA VAL A 137 -9.34 1.84 -0.89
C VAL A 137 -8.69 0.86 0.08
N TYR A 138 -8.17 -0.24 -0.43
CA TYR A 138 -7.51 -1.25 0.40
C TYR A 138 -6.00 -1.03 0.41
N PHE A 139 -5.45 -0.75 1.59
CA PHE A 139 -4.01 -0.71 1.80
C PHE A 139 -3.54 -1.98 2.51
N ILE A 140 -2.85 -2.84 1.77
CA ILE A 140 -2.41 -4.15 2.23
C ILE A 140 -0.99 -4.05 2.78
N ILE A 141 -0.81 -4.44 4.03
CA ILE A 141 0.47 -4.86 4.60
C ILE A 141 0.58 -6.37 4.34
N TYR A 142 1.29 -6.75 3.29
CA TYR A 142 1.46 -8.15 2.90
C TYR A 142 2.66 -8.76 3.62
N GLY A 143 2.43 -9.73 4.50
CA GLY A 143 3.47 -10.39 5.31
C GLY A 143 4.25 -11.50 4.60
N GLY A 144 4.18 -11.56 3.27
CA GLY A 144 4.99 -12.44 2.42
C GLY A 144 6.09 -11.69 1.68
N SER A 145 6.76 -12.37 0.74
CA SER A 145 7.82 -11.80 -0.07
C SER A 145 7.30 -11.18 -1.37
N ASN A 146 8.14 -10.38 -2.02
CA ASN A 146 7.96 -9.97 -3.40
C ASN A 146 9.26 -10.26 -4.18
N ARG A 147 9.20 -10.53 -5.48
CA ARG A 147 10.44 -10.75 -6.25
C ARG A 147 11.17 -9.45 -6.57
N ASP A 148 10.45 -8.38 -6.86
CA ASP A 148 10.97 -7.23 -7.62
C ASP A 148 10.93 -5.91 -6.83
N VAL A 149 9.93 -5.69 -5.95
CA VAL A 149 9.63 -4.39 -5.33
C VAL A 149 9.32 -4.48 -3.84
N CYS A 150 9.37 -3.34 -3.13
CA CYS A 150 9.01 -3.24 -1.72
C CYS A 150 7.54 -2.86 -1.50
N ALA A 151 6.96 -2.18 -2.48
CA ALA A 151 5.57 -1.79 -2.50
C ALA A 151 5.14 -1.67 -3.96
N SER A 152 3.84 -1.73 -4.21
CA SER A 152 3.25 -1.46 -5.51
C SER A 152 1.77 -1.13 -5.34
N SER A 153 1.21 -0.39 -6.28
CA SER A 153 -0.20 -0.01 -6.31
C SER A 153 -0.83 -0.28 -7.66
N GLN A 154 -2.15 -0.40 -7.65
CA GLN A 154 -2.93 -0.22 -8.87
C GLN A 154 -3.04 1.28 -9.18
N LEU A 155 -3.13 1.60 -10.47
CA LEU A 155 -3.19 2.97 -10.97
C LEU A 155 -4.58 3.25 -11.56
N PRO A 156 -5.55 3.76 -10.76
CA PRO A 156 -6.92 3.97 -11.24
C PRO A 156 -7.02 4.79 -12.52
N SER A 157 -6.24 5.86 -12.65
CA SER A 157 -6.22 6.72 -13.85
C SER A 157 -5.72 6.01 -15.12
N TYR A 158 -5.16 4.81 -15.01
CA TYR A 158 -4.58 4.02 -16.10
C TYR A 158 -5.24 2.64 -16.26
N ALA A 159 -6.16 2.29 -15.37
CA ALA A 159 -6.90 1.05 -15.46
C ALA A 159 -7.75 1.03 -16.75
N THR A 160 -8.24 -0.12 -17.17
CA THR A 160 -9.32 -0.12 -18.17
C THR A 160 -10.63 0.22 -17.47
N GLU A 161 -11.54 0.92 -18.16
CA GLU A 161 -12.87 1.17 -17.61
C GLU A 161 -13.53 -0.14 -17.16
N GLY A 162 -14.12 -0.13 -15.96
CA GLY A 162 -14.71 -1.31 -15.33
C GLY A 162 -13.74 -2.22 -14.57
N VAL A 163 -12.43 -1.96 -14.61
CA VAL A 163 -11.44 -2.64 -13.76
C VAL A 163 -11.34 -1.95 -12.40
N THR A 164 -11.55 -2.72 -11.33
CA THR A 164 -11.35 -2.23 -9.96
C THR A 164 -9.85 -2.03 -9.70
N ALA A 165 -9.47 -0.76 -9.50
CA ALA A 165 -8.09 -0.33 -9.24
C ALA A 165 -8.01 0.46 -7.93
N ASN A 166 -8.34 -0.20 -6.82
CA ASN A 166 -8.48 0.42 -5.49
C ASN A 166 -7.53 -0.17 -4.44
N THR A 167 -6.49 -0.90 -4.86
CA THR A 167 -5.57 -1.57 -3.94
C THR A 167 -4.13 -1.08 -4.08
N ALA A 168 -3.51 -0.81 -2.93
CA ALA A 168 -2.07 -0.62 -2.78
C ALA A 168 -1.51 -1.65 -1.80
N ALA A 169 -0.26 -2.06 -1.99
CA ALA A 169 0.37 -3.08 -1.16
C ALA A 169 1.80 -2.71 -0.78
N LEU A 170 2.12 -2.85 0.51
CA LEU A 170 3.47 -2.90 1.05
C LEU A 170 3.83 -4.36 1.31
N TYR A 171 4.93 -4.84 0.71
CA TYR A 171 5.43 -6.20 0.92
C TYR A 171 6.49 -6.18 2.03
N TYR A 172 6.26 -6.95 3.10
CA TYR A 172 7.12 -6.94 4.30
C TYR A 172 7.42 -8.38 4.76
N PRO A 173 8.69 -8.83 4.75
CA PRO A 173 9.93 -8.05 4.77
C PRO A 173 10.41 -7.50 3.42
N GLY A 174 9.74 -7.81 2.31
CA GLY A 174 10.05 -7.22 1.00
C GLY A 174 10.66 -8.18 -0.01
N LYS A 175 11.75 -7.76 -0.69
CA LYS A 175 12.29 -8.50 -1.84
C LYS A 175 12.95 -9.82 -1.41
N ARG A 176 12.82 -10.87 -2.23
CA ARG A 176 13.54 -12.14 -2.01
C ARG A 176 15.07 -12.00 -2.03
N SER A 177 15.59 -11.04 -2.79
CA SER A 177 17.03 -10.78 -2.96
C SER A 177 17.59 -9.72 -2.01
N GLY A 178 16.76 -9.10 -1.17
CA GLY A 178 17.16 -8.06 -0.23
C GLY A 178 15.97 -7.49 0.54
N SER A 179 16.16 -7.13 1.80
CA SER A 179 15.04 -6.73 2.66
C SER A 179 14.63 -5.26 2.43
N CYS A 180 13.34 -4.99 2.36
CA CYS A 180 12.77 -3.64 2.40
C CYS A 180 12.77 -3.05 3.83
N ILE A 181 13.32 -3.81 4.77
CA ILE A 181 13.63 -3.42 6.15
C ILE A 181 15.07 -2.88 6.24
N GLU A 182 15.96 -3.30 5.36
CA GLU A 182 17.34 -2.80 5.30
C GLU A 182 17.37 -1.35 4.78
N ASN A 183 18.50 -0.66 4.90
CA ASN A 183 18.67 0.74 4.46
C ASN A 183 17.70 1.75 5.10
N ASN A 184 17.60 1.72 6.43
CA ASN A 184 16.78 2.62 7.23
C ASN A 184 15.25 2.38 7.17
N GLY A 185 14.78 1.28 6.55
CA GLY A 185 13.38 0.85 6.60
C GLY A 185 12.92 0.28 7.94
N GLY A 186 11.78 -0.40 7.93
CA GLY A 186 11.14 -1.05 9.08
C GLY A 186 10.02 -0.24 9.74
N PHE A 187 9.30 -0.86 10.68
CA PHE A 187 8.34 -0.15 11.53
C PHE A 187 9.07 0.67 12.60
N LYS A 188 9.14 1.99 12.40
CA LYS A 188 9.91 2.91 13.26
C LYS A 188 9.11 4.17 13.65
N PRO A 189 9.48 4.86 14.74
CA PRO A 189 8.80 6.08 15.21
C PRO A 189 9.12 7.35 14.38
N GLU A 190 9.72 7.20 13.21
CA GLU A 190 10.02 8.27 12.26
C GLU A 190 9.56 7.92 10.84
N PHE A 191 9.30 8.96 10.02
CA PHE A 191 9.03 8.78 8.59
C PHE A 191 10.30 8.31 7.88
N ASN A 192 10.33 7.03 7.52
CA ASN A 192 11.46 6.34 6.95
C ASN A 192 11.15 5.76 5.55
N GLU A 193 12.04 4.93 5.02
CA GLU A 193 11.89 4.34 3.68
C GLU A 193 10.64 3.46 3.55
N THR A 194 10.23 2.76 4.61
CA THR A 194 9.00 1.95 4.62
C THR A 194 7.75 2.83 4.62
N ALA A 195 7.71 3.88 5.45
CA ALA A 195 6.62 4.85 5.46
C ALA A 195 6.53 5.61 4.12
N LYS A 196 7.67 5.98 3.54
CA LYS A 196 7.75 6.62 2.23
C LYS A 196 7.18 5.72 1.12
N ALA A 197 7.62 4.47 1.04
CA ALA A 197 7.13 3.53 0.03
C ALA A 197 5.62 3.29 0.18
N ALA A 198 5.16 3.08 1.41
CA ALA A 198 3.73 2.93 1.70
C ALA A 198 2.92 4.16 1.27
N LEU A 199 3.35 5.37 1.67
CA LEU A 199 2.65 6.61 1.28
C LEU A 199 2.67 6.83 -0.23
N HIS A 200 3.79 6.55 -0.90
CA HIS A 200 3.90 6.65 -2.36
C HIS A 200 2.84 5.79 -3.07
N GLU A 201 2.69 4.53 -2.65
CA GLU A 201 1.67 3.64 -3.24
C GLU A 201 0.24 4.01 -2.85
N ILE A 202 0.03 4.53 -1.65
CA ILE A 202 -1.27 5.09 -1.25
C ILE A 202 -1.63 6.26 -2.17
N LEU A 203 -0.69 7.17 -2.46
CA LEU A 203 -0.95 8.31 -3.34
C LEU A 203 -1.30 7.86 -4.76
N HIS A 204 -0.59 6.87 -5.31
CA HIS A 204 -0.92 6.27 -6.62
C HIS A 204 -2.35 5.73 -6.69
N VAL A 205 -2.78 4.94 -5.71
CA VAL A 205 -4.16 4.40 -5.70
C VAL A 205 -5.22 5.48 -5.44
N LEU A 206 -4.83 6.62 -4.85
CA LEU A 206 -5.65 7.83 -4.78
C LEU A 206 -5.62 8.67 -6.07
N GLY A 207 -4.88 8.23 -7.09
CA GLY A 207 -4.80 8.85 -8.42
C GLY A 207 -3.77 9.97 -8.54
N ALA A 208 -2.79 10.03 -7.62
CA ALA A 208 -1.73 11.02 -7.69
C ALA A 208 -0.93 10.89 -9.00
N VAL A 209 -0.51 12.05 -9.49
CA VAL A 209 0.08 12.26 -10.82
C VAL A 209 -0.84 11.75 -11.95
N PRO A 210 -2.02 12.38 -12.12
CA PRO A 210 -2.86 12.13 -13.29
C PRO A 210 -2.13 12.53 -14.58
N GLN A 211 -2.62 12.05 -15.73
CA GLN A 211 -2.01 12.31 -17.05
C GLN A 211 -1.96 13.80 -17.42
N CYS A 212 -2.85 14.61 -16.83
CA CYS A 212 -2.92 16.06 -16.98
C CYS A 212 -1.94 16.84 -16.09
N ALA A 213 -1.15 16.17 -15.23
CA ALA A 213 -0.12 16.81 -14.41
C ALA A 213 0.94 17.50 -15.29
N GLU A 214 1.40 18.69 -14.89
CA GLU A 214 2.33 19.51 -15.68
C GLU A 214 3.69 18.81 -15.91
N ASP A 215 4.26 18.24 -14.86
CA ASP A 215 5.57 17.59 -14.84
C ASP A 215 5.47 16.06 -14.96
N HIS A 216 4.34 15.57 -15.50
CA HIS A 216 4.09 14.16 -15.74
C HIS A 216 5.24 13.53 -16.52
N LEU A 217 5.81 12.46 -15.98
CA LEU A 217 6.95 11.79 -16.61
C LEU A 217 6.49 10.99 -17.82
N VAL A 218 6.94 11.40 -19.01
CA VAL A 218 6.70 10.70 -20.28
C VAL A 218 8.05 10.34 -20.91
N PHE A 219 8.26 9.07 -21.25
CA PHE A 219 9.45 8.65 -22.01
C PHE A 219 9.23 8.77 -23.51
N LYS A 220 10.29 9.18 -24.21
CA LYS A 220 10.28 9.46 -25.66
C LYS A 220 10.18 8.19 -26.53
N ASP A 221 10.53 7.02 -25.99
CA ASP A 221 10.33 5.73 -26.67
C ASP A 221 8.94 5.21 -26.30
N GLU A 222 7.95 5.74 -27.02
CA GLU A 222 6.54 5.42 -26.89
C GLU A 222 6.32 3.88 -26.91
N GLY A 223 5.73 3.31 -25.85
CA GLY A 223 4.99 2.05 -25.98
C GLY A 223 5.31 0.90 -25.02
N THR A 224 6.23 1.00 -24.07
CA THR A 224 6.24 0.02 -22.98
C THR A 224 5.35 0.51 -21.84
N ILE A 225 4.08 0.10 -21.87
CA ILE A 225 3.19 0.10 -20.69
C ILE A 225 3.70 -0.91 -19.61
N ASN A 226 4.94 -1.41 -19.76
CA ASN A 226 5.44 -2.61 -19.08
C ASN A 226 6.53 -2.36 -18.03
N ASP A 227 6.85 -1.11 -17.68
CA ASP A 227 7.84 -0.78 -16.65
C ASP A 227 7.31 0.08 -15.48
N GLY A 228 5.99 0.23 -15.32
CA GLY A 228 5.42 0.76 -14.06
C GLY A 228 5.65 2.26 -13.83
N ILE A 229 5.74 3.05 -14.91
CA ILE A 229 6.09 4.48 -14.84
C ILE A 229 4.91 5.41 -15.18
N GLY A 230 3.68 4.88 -15.25
CA GLY A 230 2.50 5.73 -15.07
C GLY A 230 2.49 6.33 -13.66
N GLY A 231 1.99 7.55 -13.50
CA GLY A 231 1.79 8.15 -12.17
C GLY A 231 3.03 8.76 -11.50
N HIS A 232 4.08 9.13 -12.25
CA HIS A 232 5.30 9.69 -11.66
C HIS A 232 5.67 11.06 -12.22
N LEU A 233 6.41 11.84 -11.42
CA LEU A 233 6.96 13.14 -11.80
C LEU A 233 8.45 13.06 -12.10
N SER A 234 8.93 13.99 -12.91
CA SER A 234 10.35 14.21 -13.18
C SER A 234 11.05 15.15 -12.18
N ILE A 235 10.37 15.54 -11.07
CA ILE A 235 10.85 16.52 -10.08
C ILE A 235 11.62 15.84 -8.93
N PRO A 236 12.95 16.00 -8.81
CA PRO A 236 13.71 15.40 -7.71
C PRO A 236 13.24 15.86 -6.34
N GLY A 237 13.14 14.92 -5.40
CA GLY A 237 12.75 15.20 -4.00
C GLY A 237 11.23 15.25 -3.78
N ASP A 238 10.41 15.17 -4.82
CA ASP A 238 8.99 14.85 -4.69
C ASP A 238 8.80 13.39 -4.28
N ILE A 239 7.76 13.10 -3.50
CA ILE A 239 7.45 11.71 -3.13
C ILE A 239 7.07 10.87 -4.35
N MET A 240 6.52 11.47 -5.41
CA MET A 240 6.17 10.79 -6.67
C MET A 240 7.28 10.86 -7.73
N TYR A 241 8.50 11.25 -7.35
CA TYR A 241 9.63 11.34 -8.27
C TYR A 241 10.07 9.97 -8.80
N SER A 242 10.28 9.88 -10.12
CA SER A 242 10.93 8.75 -10.76
C SER A 242 11.81 9.20 -11.93
N VAL A 243 12.77 8.36 -12.32
CA VAL A 243 13.58 8.54 -13.54
C VAL A 243 13.87 7.18 -14.17
N GLN A 244 13.95 7.11 -15.50
CA GLN A 244 14.61 5.99 -16.18
C GLN A 244 16.10 6.04 -15.84
N SER A 245 16.56 5.21 -14.89
CA SER A 245 17.93 4.68 -14.72
C SER A 245 18.27 4.44 -13.24
N ASN A 246 19.35 3.69 -13.02
CA ASN A 246 19.99 3.32 -11.73
C ASN A 246 20.45 4.51 -10.85
N LYS A 247 19.82 5.70 -10.95
CA LYS A 247 20.13 6.84 -10.08
C LYS A 247 19.48 6.65 -8.72
N THR A 248 20.25 6.95 -7.68
CA THR A 248 19.84 6.90 -6.29
C THR A 248 18.58 7.75 -6.08
N TYR A 249 17.53 7.15 -5.51
CA TYR A 249 16.32 7.85 -5.10
C TYR A 249 16.69 9.05 -4.21
N ASP A 250 16.25 10.26 -4.58
CA ASP A 250 16.36 11.40 -3.66
C ASP A 250 15.44 11.15 -2.46
N LYS A 251 15.79 11.70 -1.30
CA LYS A 251 14.91 11.66 -0.14
C LYS A 251 13.64 12.42 -0.49
N ALA A 252 12.47 11.82 -0.22
CA ALA A 252 11.19 12.51 -0.37
C ALA A 252 11.13 13.68 0.62
N LYS A 253 11.31 14.89 0.10
CA LYS A 253 11.29 16.16 0.85
C LYS A 253 9.95 16.87 0.67
N HIS A 254 9.24 16.58 -0.42
CA HIS A 254 8.08 17.35 -0.88
C HIS A 254 6.90 16.43 -1.24
N LEU A 255 5.70 16.97 -1.07
CA LEU A 255 4.44 16.46 -1.62
C LEU A 255 3.96 17.49 -2.62
N ASP A 256 4.01 17.17 -3.92
CA ASP A 256 3.76 18.08 -5.04
C ASP A 256 4.42 19.45 -4.81
N PHE A 257 5.75 19.49 -5.00
CA PHE A 257 6.60 20.62 -4.60
C PHE A 257 6.07 22.02 -4.96
N LYS A 258 5.44 22.18 -6.13
CA LYS A 258 4.90 23.46 -6.62
C LYS A 258 3.37 23.57 -6.53
N SER A 259 2.69 22.54 -6.02
CA SER A 259 1.22 22.44 -6.09
C SER A 259 0.69 22.58 -7.52
N SER A 260 1.36 21.94 -8.49
CA SER A 260 1.03 22.06 -9.91
C SER A 260 0.62 20.74 -10.56
N ASN A 261 0.81 19.61 -9.86
CA ASN A 261 0.76 18.29 -10.49
C ASN A 261 -0.40 17.44 -10.02
N TYR A 262 -0.60 17.29 -8.72
CA TYR A 262 -1.59 16.36 -8.16
C TYR A 262 -2.16 16.75 -6.80
N TYR A 263 -1.66 17.81 -6.15
CA TYR A 263 -2.20 18.27 -4.87
C TYR A 263 -2.33 19.79 -4.83
N ASN A 264 -3.54 20.26 -4.52
CA ASN A 264 -3.93 21.66 -4.34
C ASN A 264 -3.49 22.55 -5.51
N HIS A 265 -3.77 22.12 -6.73
CA HIS A 265 -3.41 22.81 -7.95
C HIS A 265 -4.60 23.55 -8.57
N ASN A 266 -4.32 24.48 -9.48
CA ASN A 266 -5.36 25.30 -10.12
C ASN A 266 -6.01 24.65 -11.37
N ASN A 267 -5.58 23.45 -11.79
CA ASN A 267 -6.17 22.78 -12.94
C ASN A 267 -7.49 22.09 -12.58
N GLU A 268 -8.63 22.74 -12.86
CA GLU A 268 -9.96 22.22 -12.51
C GLU A 268 -10.35 20.94 -13.25
N ASN A 269 -9.74 20.67 -14.41
CA ASN A 269 -10.00 19.49 -15.23
C ASN A 269 -9.09 18.30 -14.86
N CYS A 270 -8.31 18.43 -13.79
CA CYS A 270 -7.34 17.44 -13.36
C CYS A 270 -7.68 16.93 -11.95
N LEU A 271 -7.39 15.66 -11.70
CA LEU A 271 -7.62 15.05 -10.39
C LEU A 271 -6.68 15.69 -9.37
N ASP A 272 -7.25 16.13 -8.25
CA ASP A 272 -6.53 16.81 -7.19
C ASP A 272 -6.72 16.06 -5.87
N ILE A 273 -5.62 15.54 -5.31
CA ILE A 273 -5.62 14.79 -4.05
C ILE A 273 -6.17 15.64 -2.90
N ALA A 274 -6.02 16.97 -2.92
CA ALA A 274 -6.59 17.83 -1.89
C ALA A 274 -8.13 17.79 -1.87
N LYS A 275 -8.75 17.39 -3.00
CA LYS A 275 -10.20 17.21 -3.16
C LYS A 275 -10.62 15.75 -3.01
N SER A 276 -9.70 14.81 -2.75
CA SER A 276 -10.02 13.39 -2.64
C SER A 276 -11.03 13.10 -1.52
N ARG A 277 -11.99 12.21 -1.78
CA ARG A 277 -12.89 11.63 -0.76
C ARG A 277 -12.15 10.92 0.37
N TYR A 278 -10.91 10.48 0.11
CA TYR A 278 -10.07 9.74 1.04
C TYR A 278 -9.09 10.63 1.82
N VAL A 279 -9.37 11.93 1.89
CA VAL A 279 -8.57 12.94 2.59
C VAL A 279 -9.50 13.82 3.45
N LEU A 280 -9.03 14.15 4.65
CA LEU A 280 -9.73 14.98 5.64
C LEU A 280 -8.94 16.27 5.92
N PRO A 281 -9.60 17.43 6.13
CA PRO A 281 -11.02 17.65 5.92
C PRO A 281 -11.41 17.47 4.45
N THR A 282 -12.59 16.89 4.22
CA THR A 282 -13.14 16.69 2.89
C THR A 282 -13.77 17.99 2.39
N VAL A 283 -13.49 18.36 1.14
CA VAL A 283 -14.09 19.53 0.49
C VAL A 283 -15.57 19.28 0.14
N SER A 284 -16.31 20.34 -0.19
CA SER A 284 -17.74 20.23 -0.55
C SER A 284 -18.03 19.43 -1.82
N ASN A 285 -17.14 19.51 -2.82
CA ASN A 285 -17.23 18.78 -4.09
C ASN A 285 -16.04 17.82 -4.24
N PRO A 286 -16.02 16.72 -3.47
CA PRO A 286 -14.88 15.83 -3.43
C PRO A 286 -14.84 14.89 -4.64
N GLN A 287 -13.64 14.45 -4.97
CA GLN A 287 -13.32 13.62 -6.13
C GLN A 287 -13.04 12.17 -5.70
N LEU A 288 -13.36 11.23 -6.57
CA LEU A 288 -12.91 9.85 -6.46
C LEU A 288 -11.67 9.64 -7.32
N PRO A 289 -10.80 8.67 -7.00
CA PRO A 289 -9.66 8.30 -7.81
C PRO A 289 -10.14 7.55 -9.05
N THR A 290 -10.74 8.27 -10.00
CA THR A 290 -11.27 7.74 -11.26
C THR A 290 -10.44 8.26 -12.43
N PHE A 291 -10.72 7.73 -13.62
CA PHE A 291 -10.23 8.27 -14.88
C PHE A 291 -10.36 9.80 -14.92
N SER A 292 -9.23 10.48 -15.06
CA SER A 292 -9.23 11.80 -15.68
C SER A 292 -9.57 11.59 -17.15
N THR A 293 -10.74 12.07 -17.60
CA THR A 293 -11.01 12.16 -19.04
C THR A 293 -9.90 13.00 -19.68
N LYS A 294 -9.22 12.45 -20.69
CA LYS A 294 -8.25 13.20 -21.51
C LYS A 294 -8.90 14.42 -22.16
#